data_AF-H1V2J1-F1
#
_entry.id   AF-H1V2J1-F1
#
_cell.length_a   1.000
_cell.length_b   1.000
_cell.length_c   1.000
_cell.angle_alpha   90.00
_cell.angle_beta   90.00
_cell.angle_gamma   90.00
#
_symmetry.space_group_name_H-M   'P 1'
#
loop_
_entity.id
_entity.type
_entity.pdbx_description
1 polymer ?
#
loop_
_entity_poly.entity_id
_entity_poly.type
_entity_poly.pdbx_seq_one_letter_code
_entity_poly.pdbx_strand_id
1 'polypeptide(L)'
;MQEAILNLMKKRFSSLILLPLDQVDERKALPGFGVDSMIASEFRSWFWAALRVDVPFLHIMSPQKSLLVLAEFVEETIMQPPAAK
;
A
#
# COMPACT_ATOMS: atom_id res chain seq x y z
N MET A 1 8.19 6.98 11.51
CA MET A 1 7.17 7.55 10.60
C MET A 1 6.48 6.42 9.82
N GLN A 2 7.24 5.38 9.45
CA GLN A 2 6.77 4.11 8.90
C GLN A 2 5.51 3.54 9.57
N GLU A 3 5.48 3.44 10.90
CA GLU A 3 4.33 2.88 11.64
C GLU A 3 3.04 3.66 11.40
N ALA A 4 3.12 5.00 11.31
CA ALA A 4 1.96 5.83 11.01
C ALA A 4 1.47 5.63 9.57
N ILE A 5 2.40 5.52 8.62
CA ILE A 5 2.11 5.23 7.20
C ILE A 5 1.46 3.85 7.09
N LEU A 6 2.03 2.84 7.76
CA LEU A 6 1.52 1.48 7.80
C LEU A 6 0.11 1.44 8.38
N ASN A 7 -0.15 2.10 9.50
CA ASN A 7 -1.47 2.16 10.12
C ASN A 7 -2.52 2.81 9.19
N LEU A 8 -2.14 3.89 8.50
CA LEU A 8 -3.01 4.54 7.51
C LEU A 8 -3.31 3.61 6.33
N MET A 9 -2.28 2.97 5.76
CA MET A 9 -2.40 2.02 4.66
C MET A 9 -3.25 0.82 5.06
N LYS A 10 -3.03 0.25 6.25
CA LYS A 10 -3.78 -0.88 6.79
C LYS A 10 -5.26 -0.55 6.92
N LYS A 11 -5.60 0.64 7.42
CA LYS A 11 -6.99 1.14 7.50
C LYS A 11 -7.65 1.31 6.14
N ARG A 12 -6.92 1.83 5.14
CA ARG A 12 -7.45 1.91 3.77
C ARG A 12 -7.62 0.53 3.16
N PHE A 13 -6.61 -0.33 3.30
CA PHE A 13 -6.57 -1.65 2.72
C PHE A 13 -7.68 -2.55 3.29
N SER A 14 -7.87 -2.56 4.61
CA SER A 14 -8.93 -3.31 5.29
C SER A 14 -10.31 -2.96 4.73
N SER A 15 -10.56 -1.66 4.49
CA SER A 15 -11.79 -1.18 3.86
C SER A 15 -11.94 -1.61 2.39
N LEU A 16 -10.85 -1.75 1.65
CA LEU A 16 -10.88 -2.14 0.23
C LEU A 16 -11.18 -3.62 0.05
N ILE A 17 -10.59 -4.48 0.88
CA ILE A 17 -10.76 -5.93 0.79
C ILE A 17 -11.91 -6.46 1.66
N LEU A 18 -12.63 -5.57 2.35
CA LEU A 18 -13.73 -5.91 3.26
C LEU A 18 -13.32 -6.89 4.37
N LEU A 19 -12.06 -6.77 4.86
CA LEU A 19 -11.53 -7.55 5.95
C LEU A 19 -11.41 -6.68 7.21
N PRO A 20 -11.79 -7.17 8.41
CA PRO A 20 -11.54 -6.45 9.66
C PRO A 20 -10.07 -6.05 9.83
N LEU A 21 -9.83 -4.85 10.38
CA LEU A 21 -8.49 -4.27 10.49
C LEU A 21 -7.51 -5.15 11.29
N ASP A 22 -8.03 -5.79 12.34
CA ASP A 22 -7.33 -6.72 13.22
C ASP A 22 -6.97 -8.05 12.55
N GLN A 23 -7.66 -8.40 11.45
CA GLN A 23 -7.39 -9.60 10.67
C GLN A 23 -6.43 -9.36 9.49
N VAL A 24 -6.04 -8.11 9.24
CA VAL A 24 -5.02 -7.78 8.22
C VAL A 24 -3.63 -8.07 8.79
N ASP A 25 -3.02 -9.16 8.36
CA ASP A 25 -1.59 -9.42 8.56
C ASP A 25 -0.75 -8.58 7.59
N GLU A 26 -0.08 -7.56 8.12
CA GLU A 26 0.77 -6.64 7.37
C GLU A 26 2.03 -7.26 6.76
N ARG A 27 2.40 -8.48 7.16
CA ARG A 27 3.53 -9.24 6.62
C ARG A 27 3.12 -10.19 5.50
N LYS A 28 1.82 -10.49 5.39
CA LYS A 28 1.28 -11.31 4.30
C LYS A 28 1.29 -10.53 2.99
N ALA A 29 1.66 -11.22 1.90
CA ALA A 29 1.66 -10.63 0.57
C ALA A 29 0.24 -10.25 0.13
N LEU A 30 0.12 -9.10 -0.55
CA LEU A 30 -1.17 -8.55 -0.96
C LEU A 30 -2.03 -9.52 -1.79
N PRO A 31 -1.51 -10.23 -2.81
CA PRO A 31 -2.31 -11.21 -3.57
C PRO A 31 -2.90 -12.33 -2.70
N GLY A 32 -2.27 -12.63 -1.57
CA GLY A 32 -2.78 -13.63 -0.62
C GLY A 32 -4.09 -13.24 0.07
N PHE A 33 -4.52 -11.97 -0.03
CA PHE A 33 -5.82 -11.47 0.43
C PHE A 33 -6.89 -11.47 -0.66
N GLY A 34 -6.61 -12.01 -1.85
CA GLY A 34 -7.53 -11.93 -3.00
C GLY A 34 -7.48 -10.59 -3.72
N VAL A 35 -6.37 -9.85 -3.58
CA VAL A 35 -6.14 -8.61 -4.34
C VAL A 35 -6.04 -8.94 -5.82
N ASP A 36 -6.99 -8.39 -6.59
CA ASP A 36 -7.02 -8.48 -8.04
C ASP A 36 -6.62 -7.13 -8.69
N SER A 37 -6.70 -7.06 -10.02
CA SER A 37 -6.36 -5.86 -10.78
C SER A 37 -7.23 -4.65 -10.43
N MET A 38 -8.49 -4.86 -10.07
CA MET A 38 -9.42 -3.77 -9.71
C MET A 38 -9.03 -3.19 -8.35
N ILE A 39 -8.85 -4.04 -7.34
CA ILE A 39 -8.42 -3.63 -6.00
C ILE A 39 -7.05 -2.96 -6.05
N ALA A 40 -6.11 -3.52 -6.82
CA ALA A 40 -4.78 -2.94 -6.95
C ALA A 40 -4.81 -1.55 -7.63
N SER A 41 -5.66 -1.36 -8.62
CA SER A 41 -5.83 -0.06 -9.30
C SER A 41 -6.45 0.99 -8.38
N GLU A 42 -7.44 0.60 -7.59
CA GLU A 42 -8.07 1.48 -6.60
C GLU A 42 -7.09 1.85 -5.48
N PHE A 43 -6.29 0.88 -5.01
CA PHE A 43 -5.29 1.13 -3.99
C PHE A 43 -4.17 2.05 -4.50
N ARG A 44 -3.71 1.85 -5.75
CA ARG A 44 -2.77 2.74 -6.43
C ARG A 44 -3.30 4.17 -6.52
N SER A 45 -4.55 4.33 -6.98
CA SER A 45 -5.20 5.64 -7.10
C SER A 45 -5.26 6.37 -5.76
N TRP A 46 -5.51 5.63 -4.68
CA TRP A 46 -5.52 6.19 -3.33
C TRP A 46 -4.14 6.70 -2.88
N PHE A 47 -3.03 6.00 -3.18
CA PHE A 47 -1.69 6.49 -2.83
C PHE A 47 -1.40 7.88 -3.40
N TRP A 48 -1.77 8.11 -4.66
CA TRP A 48 -1.63 9.42 -5.28
C TRP A 48 -2.55 10.47 -4.63
N ALA A 49 -3.81 10.12 -4.41
CA ALA A 49 -4.80 11.04 -3.85
C ALA A 49 -4.48 11.47 -2.41
N ALA A 50 -4.03 10.53 -1.56
CA ALA A 50 -3.80 10.76 -0.14
C ALA A 50 -2.36 11.20 0.19
N LEU A 51 -1.37 10.66 -0.52
CA LEU A 51 0.06 10.82 -0.16
C LEU A 51 0.91 11.46 -1.26
N ARG A 52 0.35 11.69 -2.47
CA ARG A 52 1.12 12.15 -3.65
C ARG A 52 2.29 11.24 -4.02
N VAL A 53 2.16 9.95 -3.70
CA VAL A 53 3.14 8.92 -4.02
C VAL A 53 2.63 8.07 -5.18
N ASP A 54 3.42 7.97 -6.25
CA ASP A 54 3.14 7.03 -7.34
C ASP A 54 3.72 5.65 -7.00
N VAL A 55 2.86 4.74 -6.57
CA VAL A 55 3.24 3.35 -6.32
C VAL A 55 3.11 2.55 -7.62
N PRO A 56 4.18 1.89 -8.10
CA PRO A 56 4.10 1.06 -9.30
C PRO A 56 3.06 -0.05 -9.15
N PHE A 57 2.21 -0.27 -10.16
CA PHE A 57 1.16 -1.29 -10.11
C PHE A 57 1.71 -2.70 -9.79
N LEU A 58 2.85 -3.06 -10.38
CA LEU A 58 3.52 -4.35 -10.13
C LEU A 58 4.03 -4.49 -8.70
N HIS A 59 4.23 -3.39 -7.96
CA HIS A 59 4.56 -3.48 -6.53
C HIS A 59 3.37 -3.96 -5.71
N ILE A 60 2.15 -3.61 -6.11
CA ILE A 60 0.91 -3.98 -5.42
C ILE A 60 0.53 -5.43 -5.76
N MET A 61 0.72 -5.83 -7.01
CA MET A 61 0.40 -7.19 -7.49
C MET A 61 1.49 -8.23 -7.21
N SER A 62 2.64 -7.83 -6.66
CA SER A 62 3.75 -8.76 -6.43
C SER A 62 3.38 -9.78 -5.35
N PRO A 63 3.58 -11.08 -5.59
CA PRO A 63 3.35 -12.13 -4.59
C PRO A 63 4.35 -12.10 -3.42
N GLN A 64 5.34 -11.22 -3.48
CA GLN A 64 6.39 -11.07 -2.48
C GLN A 64 6.23 -9.79 -1.64
N LYS A 65 5.35 -8.86 -2.04
CA LYS A 65 5.21 -7.56 -1.38
C LYS A 65 4.00 -7.52 -0.47
N SER A 66 4.28 -7.23 0.80
CA SER A 66 3.30 -7.05 1.86
C SER A 66 3.00 -5.57 2.09
N LEU A 67 2.02 -5.27 2.95
CA LEU A 67 1.75 -3.89 3.37
C LEU A 67 2.96 -3.25 4.06
N LEU A 68 3.73 -4.02 4.83
CA LEU A 68 4.94 -3.55 5.50
C LEU A 68 5.99 -3.06 4.48
N VAL A 69 6.26 -3.86 3.45
CA VAL A 69 7.23 -3.52 2.40
C VAL A 69 6.77 -2.31 1.58
N LEU A 70 5.46 -2.19 1.33
CA LEU A 70 4.93 -1.00 0.66
C LEU A 70 5.00 0.25 1.54
N ALA A 71 4.81 0.12 2.85
CA ALA A 71 4.92 1.25 3.77
C ALA A 71 6.36 1.79 3.82
N GLU A 72 7.36 0.91 3.78
CA GLU A 72 8.77 1.28 3.62
C GLU A 72 9.02 2.05 2.32
N PHE A 73 8.56 1.52 1.18
CA PHE A 73 8.69 2.21 -0.11
C PHE A 73 8.04 3.61 -0.12
N VAL A 74 6.86 3.73 0.49
CA VAL A 74 6.14 5.00 0.59
C VAL A 74 6.88 5.97 1.51
N GLU A 75 7.41 5.50 2.65
CA GLU A 75 8.22 6.30 3.56
C GLU A 75 9.47 6.85 2.85
N GLU A 76 10.21 5.99 2.17
CA GLU A 76 11.40 6.37 1.38
C GLU A 76 11.06 7.43 0.33
N THR A 77 9.95 7.24 -0.40
CA THR A 77 9.51 8.19 -1.44
C THR A 77 9.11 9.55 -0.86
N ILE A 78 8.53 9.58 0.34
CA ILE A 78 8.16 10.83 1.04
C ILE A 78 9.42 11.53 1.59
N MET A 79 10.38 10.78 2.13
CA MET A 79 11.63 11.34 2.66
C MET A 79 12.60 11.81 1.56
N GLN A 80 12.56 11.16 0.41
CA GLN A 80 13.36 11.48 -0.78
C GLN A 80 12.41 11.90 -1.91
N PRO A 81 11.72 13.05 -1.79
CA PRO A 81 10.79 13.48 -2.82
C PRO A 81 11.55 13.55 -4.15
N PRO A 82 10.99 12.99 -5.25
CA PRO A 82 11.67 13.00 -6.53
C PRO A 82 12.03 14.45 -6.86
N ALA A 83 13.30 14.67 -7.23
CA ALA A 83 13.77 15.97 -7.70
C ALA A 83 12.78 16.46 -8.77
N ALA A 84 12.12 17.59 -8.51
CA ALA A 84 11.13 18.17 -9.40
C ALA A 84 11.77 18.28 -10.80
N LYS A 85 11.25 17.48 -11.74
CA LYS A 85 11.53 17.63 -13.16
C LYS A 85 10.56 18.64 -13.76
#